data_AF-A0A6B3IC86-F1
#
_entry.id   AF-A0A6B3IC86-F1
#
_cell.length_a   1.000
_cell.length_b   1.000
_cell.length_c   1.000
_cell.angle_alpha   90.00
_cell.angle_beta   90.00
_cell.angle_gamma   90.00
#
_symmetry.space_group_name_H-M   'P 1'
#
loop_
_entity.id
_entity.type
_entity.pdbx_description
1 polymer ?
#
loop_
_entity_poly.entity_id
_entity_poly.type
_entity_poly.pdbx_seq_one_letter_code
_entity_poly.pdbx_strand_id
1 'polypeptide(L)'
;IYGSSKAGLDAFAQGLGDALQGTGVQVMVVRPGAVRTRGAAGQPEQPLTTTPEEVAGAIVTGLRRRSETVWVPGSLRVVMSALRHVPRPLYRRLPV
;
A
#
# COMPACT_ATOMS: atom_id res chain seq x y z
N ILE A 1 2.72 15.65 6.07
CA ILE A 1 4.15 15.27 5.95
C ILE A 1 4.33 13.77 5.75
N TYR A 2 3.79 12.91 6.63
CA TYR A 2 3.91 11.44 6.48
C TYR A 2 3.35 10.91 5.15
N GLY A 3 2.14 11.32 4.76
CA GLY A 3 1.52 10.84 3.52
C GLY A 3 2.31 11.22 2.27
N SER A 4 2.79 12.45 2.18
CA SER A 4 3.61 12.92 1.05
C SER A 4 4.97 12.22 0.98
N SER A 5 5.61 11.93 2.12
CA SER A 5 6.88 11.20 2.13
C SER A 5 6.69 9.75 1.68
N LYS A 6 5.62 9.07 2.11
CA LYS A 6 5.30 7.72 1.65
C LYS A 6 4.93 7.67 0.17
N ALA A 7 4.19 8.65 -0.34
CA ALA A 7 3.92 8.75 -1.78
C ALA A 7 5.20 8.96 -2.62
N GLY A 8 6.12 9.81 -2.15
CA GLY A 8 7.41 10.01 -2.82
C GLY A 8 8.26 8.73 -2.84
N LEU A 9 8.33 8.03 -1.70
CA LEU A 9 9.02 6.74 -1.61
C LEU A 9 8.40 5.68 -2.53
N ASP A 10 7.07 5.63 -2.60
CA ASP A 10 6.31 4.71 -3.44
C ASP A 10 6.62 4.93 -4.94
N ALA A 11 6.61 6.18 -5.41
CA ALA A 11 6.97 6.52 -6.78
C ALA A 11 8.44 6.21 -7.09
N PHE A 12 9.35 6.54 -6.17
CA PHE A 12 10.77 6.22 -6.30
C PHE A 12 11.00 4.71 -6.44
N ALA A 13 10.38 3.91 -5.58
CA ALA A 13 10.57 2.45 -5.57
C ALA A 13 10.04 1.79 -6.85
N GLN A 14 8.93 2.29 -7.41
CA GLN A 14 8.43 1.85 -8.73
C GLN A 14 9.45 2.14 -9.83
N GLY A 15 9.93 3.38 -9.93
CA GLY A 15 10.94 3.75 -10.93
C GLY A 15 12.26 2.99 -10.77
N LEU A 16 12.67 2.69 -9.53
CA LEU A 16 13.84 1.85 -9.27
C LEU A 16 13.62 0.41 -9.74
N GLY A 17 12.42 -0.15 -9.54
CA GLY A 17 12.05 -1.46 -10.06
C GLY A 17 12.17 -1.52 -11.58
N ASP A 18 11.60 -0.53 -12.28
CA ASP A 18 11.68 -0.41 -13.74
C ASP A 18 13.13 -0.32 -14.23
N ALA A 19 13.97 0.47 -13.55
CA ALA A 19 15.39 0.64 -13.88
C ALA A 19 16.22 -0.63 -13.69
N LEU A 20 15.77 -1.54 -12.82
CA LEU A 20 16.45 -2.82 -12.53
C LEU A 20 15.88 -3.99 -13.35
N GLN A 21 14.92 -3.75 -14.23
CA GLN A 21 14.31 -4.80 -15.05
C GLN A 21 15.38 -5.53 -15.87
N GLY A 22 15.38 -6.86 -15.80
CA GLY A 22 16.35 -7.73 -16.50
C GLY A 22 17.67 -7.96 -15.76
N THR A 23 17.93 -7.27 -14.64
CA THR A 23 19.15 -7.48 -13.82
C THR A 23 19.08 -8.69 -12.88
N GLY A 24 17.88 -9.28 -12.72
CA GLY A 24 17.60 -10.33 -11.73
C GLY A 24 17.22 -9.79 -10.34
N VAL A 25 17.49 -8.51 -10.05
CA VAL A 25 17.06 -7.83 -8.82
C VAL A 25 15.56 -7.53 -8.89
N GLN A 26 14.85 -7.71 -7.77
CA GLN A 26 13.43 -7.38 -7.64
C GLN A 26 13.24 -6.28 -6.61
N VAL A 27 12.42 -5.29 -6.95
CA VAL A 27 11.89 -4.30 -6.00
C VAL A 27 10.41 -4.56 -5.84
N MET A 28 9.94 -4.76 -4.60
CA MET A 28 8.53 -4.97 -4.29
C MET A 28 8.03 -3.89 -3.35
N VAL A 29 6.95 -3.22 -3.73
CA VAL A 29 6.28 -2.20 -2.92
C VAL A 29 5.13 -2.82 -2.13
N VAL A 30 5.09 -2.57 -0.82
CA VAL A 30 4.05 -3.08 0.08
C VAL A 30 3.21 -1.91 0.58
N ARG A 31 1.90 -1.97 0.31
CA ARG A 31 0.92 -0.93 0.62
C ARG A 31 -0.13 -1.45 1.61
N PRO A 32 0.17 -1.43 2.93
CA PRO A 32 -0.78 -1.84 3.95
C PRO A 32 -1.79 -0.71 4.26
N GLY A 33 -2.98 -1.10 4.70
CA GLY A 33 -3.92 -0.26 5.42
C GLY A 33 -3.45 -0.03 6.86
N ALA A 34 -4.34 0.45 7.72
CA ALA A 34 -4.03 0.61 9.15
C ALA A 34 -3.65 -0.76 9.76
N VAL A 35 -2.54 -0.84 10.50
CA VAL A 35 -2.07 -2.12 11.08
C VAL A 35 -2.28 -2.10 12.58
N ARG A 36 -2.94 -3.13 13.12
CA ARG A 36 -3.16 -3.31 14.56
C ARG A 36 -1.84 -3.64 15.26
N THR A 37 -1.15 -2.59 15.72
CA THR A 37 0.13 -2.69 16.44
C THR A 37 0.01 -2.10 17.84
N ARG A 38 0.91 -2.46 18.76
CA ARG A 38 0.97 -1.82 20.09
C ARG A 38 1.14 -0.30 20.00
N GLY A 39 1.89 0.19 19.01
CA GLY A 39 2.06 1.63 18.77
C GLY A 39 0.81 2.34 18.25
N ALA A 40 -0.20 1.60 17.80
CA ALA A 40 -1.49 2.13 17.36
C ALA A 40 -2.60 1.98 18.43
N ALA A 41 -2.26 1.53 19.64
CA ALA A 41 -3.22 1.34 20.72
C ALA A 41 -3.93 2.67 21.07
N GLY A 42 -5.26 2.64 21.14
CA GLY A 42 -6.08 3.81 21.48
C GLY A 42 -6.52 4.68 20.29
N GLN A 43 -6.09 4.36 19.06
CA GLN A 43 -6.65 4.99 17.86
C GLN A 43 -7.96 4.30 17.45
N PRO A 44 -8.97 5.05 16.97
CA PRO A 44 -10.21 4.46 16.47
C PRO A 44 -9.90 3.52 15.31
N GLU A 45 -10.56 2.36 15.29
CA GLU A 45 -10.35 1.34 14.26
C GLU A 45 -10.79 1.90 12.90
N GLN A 46 -9.86 1.91 11.94
CA GLN A 46 -10.12 2.43 10.62
C GLN A 46 -10.69 1.32 9.73
N PRO A 47 -11.56 1.65 8.75
CA PRO A 47 -11.93 0.71 7.72
C PRO A 47 -10.68 0.10 7.07
N LEU A 48 -10.72 -1.21 6.78
CA LEU A 48 -9.60 -1.96 6.18
C LEU A 48 -8.35 -2.07 7.08
N THR A 49 -8.55 -2.04 8.41
CA THR A 49 -7.49 -2.41 9.36
C THR A 49 -7.06 -3.87 9.16
N THR A 50 -5.76 -4.13 9.22
CA THR A 50 -5.11 -5.44 9.06
C THR A 50 -4.23 -5.77 10.27
N THR A 51 -3.69 -6.99 10.35
CA THR A 51 -2.73 -7.39 11.38
C THR A 51 -1.29 -7.47 10.87
N PRO A 52 -0.28 -7.37 11.75
CA PRO A 52 1.12 -7.58 11.37
C PRO A 52 1.37 -8.93 10.69
N GLU A 53 0.66 -9.97 11.13
CA GLU A 53 0.78 -11.33 10.59
C GLU A 53 0.24 -11.42 9.17
N GLU A 54 -0.88 -10.77 8.87
CA GLU A 54 -1.43 -10.67 7.52
C GLU A 54 -0.48 -9.93 6.58
N VAL A 55 0.11 -8.82 7.05
CA VAL A 55 1.11 -8.07 6.28
C VAL A 55 2.35 -8.94 6.01
N ALA A 56 2.87 -9.62 7.04
CA ALA A 56 4.02 -10.51 6.90
C ALA A 56 3.74 -11.65 5.92
N GLY A 57 2.59 -12.31 6.02
CA GLY A 57 2.17 -13.37 5.10
C GLY A 57 2.04 -12.88 3.65
N ALA A 58 1.49 -11.68 3.45
CA ALA A 58 1.38 -11.07 2.14
C ALA A 58 2.76 -10.72 1.55
N ILE A 59 3.72 -10.26 2.36
CA ILE A 59 5.10 -10.01 1.94
C ILE A 59 5.77 -11.31 1.49
N VAL A 60 5.73 -12.36 2.31
CA VAL A 60 6.34 -13.65 1.96
C VAL A 60 5.74 -14.22 0.68
N THR A 61 4.41 -14.12 0.54
CA THR A 61 3.70 -14.58 -0.66
C THR A 61 4.08 -13.75 -1.89
N GLY A 62 4.18 -12.42 -1.74
CA GLY A 62 4.56 -11.51 -2.82
C GLY A 62 5.99 -11.75 -3.32
N LEU A 63 6.94 -11.98 -2.40
CA LEU A 63 8.31 -12.34 -2.76
C LEU A 63 8.35 -13.65 -3.55
N ARG A 64 7.65 -14.70 -3.10
CA ARG A 64 7.59 -15.99 -3.82
C ARG A 64 6.98 -15.86 -5.21
N ARG A 65 6.00 -14.96 -5.39
CA ARG A 65 5.31 -14.72 -6.66
C ARG A 65 6.03 -13.70 -7.56
N ARG A 66 7.16 -13.15 -7.11
CA ARG A 66 7.85 -12.04 -7.78
C ARG A 66 6.94 -10.84 -8.06
N SER A 67 6.02 -10.54 -7.13
CA SER A 67 5.11 -9.41 -7.27
C SER A 67 5.85 -8.08 -7.24
N GLU A 68 5.44 -7.12 -8.07
CA GLU A 68 5.94 -5.74 -8.03
C GLU A 68 5.27 -4.93 -6.92
N THR A 69 3.97 -5.15 -6.68
CA THR A 69 3.20 -4.43 -5.66
C THR A 69 2.26 -5.37 -4.92
N VAL A 70 2.21 -5.25 -3.60
CA VAL A 70 1.32 -6.00 -2.71
C VAL A 70 0.48 -5.02 -1.88
N TRP A 71 -0.83 -5.26 -1.81
CA TRP A 71 -1.78 -4.48 -1.03
C TRP A 71 -2.35 -5.32 0.11
N VAL A 72 -2.47 -4.75 1.31
CA VAL A 72 -2.94 -5.48 2.50
C VAL A 72 -3.96 -4.63 3.29
N PRO A 73 -5.22 -5.03 3.41
CA PRO A 73 -5.85 -6.17 2.74
C PRO A 73 -5.91 -5.93 1.21
N GLY A 74 -6.04 -7.01 0.43
CA GLY A 74 -6.08 -6.91 -1.05
C GLY A 74 -7.22 -6.02 -1.58
N SER A 75 -8.31 -5.87 -0.82
CA SER A 75 -9.42 -4.94 -1.12
C SER A 75 -8.98 -3.48 -1.18
N LEU A 76 -7.90 -3.09 -0.49
CA LEU A 76 -7.36 -1.73 -0.53
C LEU A 76 -6.94 -1.33 -1.95
N ARG A 77 -6.46 -2.27 -2.76
CA ARG A 77 -6.16 -2.04 -4.18
C ARG A 77 -7.39 -1.55 -4.93
N VAL A 78 -8.52 -2.20 -4.71
CA VAL A 78 -9.78 -1.87 -5.40
C VAL A 78 -10.27 -0.50 -4.96
N VAL A 79 -10.25 -0.22 -3.65
CA VAL A 79 -10.66 1.08 -3.10
C VAL A 79 -9.78 2.21 -3.63
N MET A 80 -8.46 2.07 -3.54
CA MET A 80 -7.53 3.09 -4.04
C MET A 80 -7.62 3.26 -5.56
N SER A 81 -7.85 2.17 -6.29
CA SER A 81 -8.08 2.24 -7.74
C SER A 81 -9.41 2.91 -8.08
N ALA A 82 -10.45 2.78 -7.27
CA ALA A 82 -11.68 3.55 -7.46
C ALA A 82 -11.41 5.04 -7.17
N LEU A 83 -10.80 5.35 -6.03
CA LEU A 83 -10.53 6.72 -5.58
C LEU A 83 -9.66 7.51 -6.57
N ARG A 84 -8.63 6.90 -7.20
CA ARG A 84 -7.80 7.59 -8.20
C ARG A 84 -8.57 8.03 -9.45
N HIS A 85 -9.71 7.41 -9.73
CA HIS A 85 -10.55 7.73 -10.89
C HIS A 85 -11.73 8.64 -10.52
N VAL A 86 -11.91 8.95 -9.23
CA VAL A 86 -12.95 9.89 -8.81
C VAL A 86 -12.53 11.32 -9.19
N PRO A 87 -13.36 12.05 -9.98
CA PRO A 87 -13.11 13.45 -10.29
C PRO A 87 -12.98 14.31 -9.02
N ARG A 88 -12.08 15.29 -9.06
CA ARG A 88 -11.77 16.13 -7.90
C ARG A 88 -12.99 16.79 -7.22
N PRO A 89 -14.04 17.26 -7.94
CA PRO A 89 -15.23 17.83 -7.31
C PRO A 89 -16.01 16.81 -6.47
N LEU A 90 -16.10 15.55 -6.92
CA LEU A 90 -16.74 14.47 -6.18
C LEU A 90 -15.88 14.02 -5.00
N TYR A 91 -14.56 13.94 -5.20
CA TYR A 91 -13.62 13.57 -4.15
C TYR A 91 -13.71 14.53 -2.95
N ARG A 92 -13.87 15.83 -3.19
CA ARG A 92 -14.06 16.84 -2.12
C ARG A 92 -15.36 16.71 -1.33
N ARG A 93 -16.33 15.92 -1.83
CA ARG A 93 -17.61 15.65 -1.15
C ARG A 93 -17.61 14.36 -0.35
N LEU A 94 -16.59 13.52 -0.53
CA LEU A 94 -16.47 12.29 0.24
C LEU A 94 -16.07 12.61 1.70
N PRO A 95 -16.63 11.90 2.69
CA PRO A 95 -16.18 11.99 4.07
C PRO A 95 -14.89 11.16 4.22
N VAL A 96 -13.77 11.72 3.76
CA VAL A 96 -12.41 11.12 3.83
C VAL A 96 -11.54 11.91 4.80
#